data_AF-A0A350PLP4-F1
#
_entry.id   AF-A0A350PLP4-F1
#
_cell.length_a   1.000
_cell.length_b   1.000
_cell.length_c   1.000
_cell.angle_alpha   90.00
_cell.angle_beta   90.00
_cell.angle_gamma   90.00
#
_symmetry.space_group_name_H-M   'P 1'
#
loop_
_entity.id
_entity.type
_entity.pdbx_description
1 polymer ?
#
loop_
_entity_poly.entity_id
_entity_poly.type
_entity_poly.pdbx_seq_one_letter_code
_entity_poly.pdbx_strand_id
1 'polypeptide(L)'
;LEIIKRIEERVAKDKFVTQSELQALLREEIVDLLKDNDSDKPAEFDAELPVKPHVVLVVAVNGVGKTTTIGKLANLYKKAGKSVLLGAADTFRAAAVDQLIIW
;
A
#
# COMPACT_ATOMS: atom_id res chain seq x y z
N LEU A 1 -11.84 -16.41 -6.36
CA LEU A 1 -13.17 -17.06 -6.57
C LEU A 1 -14.25 -16.48 -5.64
N GLU A 2 -13.89 -15.94 -4.47
CA GLU A 2 -14.86 -15.36 -3.53
C GLU A 2 -15.70 -14.21 -4.12
N ILE A 3 -15.06 -13.25 -4.81
CA ILE A 3 -15.76 -12.13 -5.48
C ILE A 3 -16.83 -12.65 -6.45
N ILE A 4 -16.48 -13.60 -7.32
CA ILE A 4 -17.40 -14.15 -8.32
C ILE A 4 -18.60 -14.80 -7.64
N LYS A 5 -18.38 -15.57 -6.57
CA LYS A 5 -19.46 -16.22 -5.82
C LYS A 5 -20.42 -15.20 -5.19
N ARG A 6 -19.91 -14.13 -4.57
CA ARG A 6 -20.74 -13.05 -3.98
C ARG A 6 -21.59 -12.36 -5.06
N ILE A 7 -21.00 -12.10 -6.23
CA ILE A 7 -21.70 -11.51 -7.37
C ILE A 7 -22.79 -12.44 -7.90
N GLU A 8 -22.49 -13.73 -8.10
CA GLU A 8 -23.47 -14.73 -8.56
C GLU A 8 -24.67 -14.83 -7.60
N GLU A 9 -24.43 -14.84 -6.29
CA GLU A 9 -25.49 -14.85 -5.28
C GLU A 9 -26.36 -13.58 -5.30
N ARG A 10 -25.77 -12.43 -5.61
CA ARG A 10 -26.46 -11.13 -5.67
C ARG A 10 -27.27 -10.97 -6.96
N VAL A 11 -26.69 -11.37 -8.10
CA VAL A 11 -27.36 -11.41 -9.41
C VAL A 11 -28.48 -12.45 -9.44
N ALA A 12 -28.34 -13.59 -8.76
CA ALA A 12 -29.41 -14.57 -8.65
C ALA A 12 -30.64 -14.03 -7.88
N LYS A 13 -30.43 -13.06 -6.98
CA LYS A 13 -31.52 -12.35 -6.28
C LYS A 13 -32.11 -11.23 -7.15
N ASP A 14 -31.25 -10.47 -7.84
CA ASP A 14 -31.63 -9.34 -8.68
C ASP A 14 -31.83 -9.78 -10.14
N LYS A 15 -33.07 -10.11 -10.51
CA LYS A 15 -33.43 -10.79 -11.79
C LYS A 15 -33.00 -10.09 -13.09
N PHE A 16 -32.61 -8.82 -13.08
CA PHE A 16 -32.12 -8.10 -14.26
C PHE A 16 -31.00 -7.15 -13.86
N VAL A 17 -29.79 -7.44 -14.35
CA VAL A 17 -28.60 -6.61 -14.13
C VAL A 17 -28.02 -6.23 -15.48
N THR A 18 -27.96 -4.94 -15.76
CA THR A 18 -27.28 -4.37 -16.92
C THR A 18 -25.76 -4.44 -16.75
N GLN A 19 -24.99 -4.28 -17.84
CA GLN A 19 -23.53 -4.29 -17.78
C GLN A 19 -22.98 -3.19 -16.85
N SER A 20 -23.61 -2.01 -16.82
CA SER A 20 -23.23 -0.90 -15.93
C SER A 20 -23.49 -1.23 -14.46
N GLU A 21 -24.62 -1.86 -14.14
CA GLU A 21 -24.95 -2.28 -12.78
C GLU A 21 -24.01 -3.40 -12.31
N LEU A 22 -23.63 -4.33 -13.20
CA LEU A 22 -22.66 -5.36 -12.87
C LEU A 22 -21.28 -4.78 -12.54
N GLN A 23 -20.82 -3.76 -13.28
CA GLN A 23 -19.55 -3.07 -12.98
C GLN A 23 -19.59 -2.31 -11.65
N ALA A 24 -20.71 -1.66 -11.34
CA ALA A 24 -20.91 -1.01 -10.06
C ALA A 24 -20.88 -2.02 -8.91
N LEU A 25 -21.61 -3.13 -9.07
CA LEU A 25 -21.69 -4.21 -8.08
C LEU A 25 -20.33 -4.89 -7.87
N LEU A 26 -19.56 -5.14 -8.94
CA LEU A 26 -18.19 -5.65 -8.83
C LEU A 26 -17.30 -4.71 -8.01
N ARG A 27 -17.38 -3.40 -8.25
CA ARG A 27 -16.60 -2.39 -7.51
C ARG A 27 -16.98 -2.38 -6.03
N GLU A 28 -18.27 -2.43 -5.72
CA GLU A 28 -18.75 -2.50 -4.33
C GLU A 28 -18.21 -3.74 -3.62
N GLU A 29 -18.36 -4.92 -4.21
CA GLU A 29 -17.88 -6.18 -3.61
C GLU A 29 -16.37 -6.17 -3.38
N ILE A 30 -15.58 -5.64 -4.31
CA ILE A 30 -14.12 -5.49 -4.13
C ILE A 30 -13.82 -4.56 -2.95
N VAL A 31 -14.51 -3.43 -2.84
CA VAL A 31 -14.29 -2.46 -1.75
C VAL A 31 -14.67 -3.08 -0.41
N ASP A 32 -15.79 -3.79 -0.33
CA ASP A 32 -16.26 -4.38 0.92
C ASP A 32 -15.33 -5.53 1.38
N LEU A 33 -14.86 -6.36 0.45
CA LEU A 33 -13.84 -7.39 0.75
C LEU A 33 -12.52 -6.80 1.26
N LEU A 34 -12.11 -5.63 0.75
CA LEU A 34 -10.90 -4.96 1.23
C LEU A 34 -11.11 -4.33 2.61
N LYS A 35 -12.31 -3.81 2.91
CA LYS A 35 -12.66 -3.23 4.22
C LYS A 35 -12.78 -4.26 5.34
N ASP A 36 -13.23 -5.48 5.03
CA ASP A 36 -13.37 -6.55 6.03
C ASP A 36 -12.01 -6.94 6.68
N ASN A 37 -10.89 -6.53 6.08
CA ASN A 37 -9.53 -6.73 6.61
C ASN A 37 -8.92 -5.48 7.29
N ASP A 38 -9.69 -4.40 7.45
CA ASP A 38 -9.21 -3.04 7.77
C ASP A 38 -9.20 -2.73 9.28
N SER A 39 -8.64 -3.63 10.11
CA SER A 39 -8.47 -3.34 11.54
C SER A 39 -7.35 -2.31 11.81
N ASP A 40 -6.48 -2.05 10.85
CA ASP A 40 -5.36 -1.12 10.96
C ASP A 40 -5.40 -0.10 9.80
N LYS A 41 -6.17 0.97 9.97
CA LYS A 41 -6.03 2.13 9.08
C LYS A 41 -4.59 2.63 9.17
N PRO A 42 -3.82 2.67 8.07
CA PRO A 42 -2.47 3.20 8.11
C PRO A 42 -2.51 4.66 8.56
N ALA A 43 -1.69 5.01 9.55
CA ALA A 43 -1.56 6.38 10.00
C ALA A 43 -1.08 7.26 8.83
N GLU A 44 -1.70 8.44 8.66
CA GLU A 44 -1.28 9.42 7.68
C GLU A 44 0.17 9.87 7.92
N PHE A 45 0.87 10.30 6.88
CA PHE A 45 2.30 10.65 6.97
C PHE A 45 2.58 11.85 7.90
N ASP A 46 1.59 12.72 8.10
CA ASP A 46 1.66 13.88 8.99
C ASP A 46 1.26 13.55 10.44
N ALA A 47 0.66 12.39 10.68
CA ALA A 47 0.25 11.94 12.01
C ALA A 47 1.42 11.94 13.01
N GLU A 48 1.10 12.12 14.29
CA GLU A 48 2.10 12.00 15.34
C GLU A 48 2.60 10.56 15.44
N LEU A 49 3.92 10.41 15.40
CA LEU A 49 4.56 9.12 15.56
C LEU A 49 4.69 8.82 17.06
N PRO A 50 4.27 7.64 17.53
CA PRO A 50 4.19 7.34 18.96
C PRO A 50 5.55 7.30 19.66
N VAL A 51 6.64 7.09 18.92
CA VAL A 51 8.01 7.02 19.42
C VAL A 51 8.95 7.78 18.47
N LYS A 52 9.92 8.52 19.01
CA LYS A 52 10.96 9.22 18.26
C LYS A 52 12.37 8.78 18.73
N PRO A 53 13.26 8.30 17.83
CA PRO A 53 13.03 8.13 16.39
C PRO A 53 12.07 6.96 16.11
N HIS A 54 11.19 7.15 15.13
CA HIS A 54 10.38 6.06 14.58
C HIS A 54 11.20 5.33 13.52
N VAL A 55 11.36 4.01 13.66
CA VAL A 55 12.25 3.22 12.81
C VAL A 55 11.43 2.34 11.88
N VAL A 56 11.67 2.47 10.57
CA VAL A 56 11.03 1.66 9.54
C VAL A 56 12.09 0.77 8.88
N LEU A 57 11.92 -0.54 8.99
CA LEU A 57 12.73 -1.53 8.27
C LEU A 57 11.98 -2.01 7.02
N VAL A 58 12.53 -1.74 5.84
CA VAL A 58 11.92 -2.16 4.56
C VAL A 58 12.55 -3.47 4.10
N VAL A 59 11.71 -4.50 3.97
CA VAL A 59 12.12 -5.84 3.53
C VAL A 59 11.41 -6.23 2.23
N ALA A 60 12.14 -6.81 1.28
CA ALA A 60 11.59 -7.37 0.04
C ALA A 60 12.65 -8.13 -0.77
N VAL A 61 12.22 -8.86 -1.80
CA VAL A 61 13.12 -9.51 -2.77
C VAL A 61 13.73 -8.50 -3.77
N ASN A 62 14.68 -8.93 -4.60
CA ASN A 62 15.33 -8.05 -5.58
C ASN A 62 14.38 -7.64 -6.72
N GLY A 63 14.51 -6.42 -7.21
CA GLY A 63 13.74 -5.92 -8.37
C GLY A 63 12.34 -5.38 -8.07
N VAL A 64 11.78 -5.56 -6.87
CA VAL A 64 10.40 -5.11 -6.54
C VAL A 64 10.30 -3.64 -6.14
N GLY A 65 11.38 -2.86 -6.29
CA GLY A 65 11.36 -1.42 -6.06
C GLY A 65 11.66 -0.94 -4.63
N LYS A 66 12.32 -1.74 -3.77
CA LYS A 66 12.68 -1.35 -2.38
C LYS A 66 13.26 0.06 -2.25
N THR A 67 14.38 0.33 -2.94
CA THR A 67 15.09 1.62 -2.85
C THR A 67 14.21 2.77 -3.33
N THR A 68 13.47 2.56 -4.43
CA THR A 68 12.51 3.53 -4.97
C THR A 68 11.40 3.84 -3.96
N THR A 69 10.86 2.82 -3.29
CA THR A 69 9.84 3.00 -2.25
C THR A 69 10.40 3.74 -1.03
N ILE A 70 11.63 3.44 -0.60
CA ILE A 70 12.31 4.17 0.49
C ILE A 70 12.43 5.66 0.14
N GLY A 71 12.89 6.00 -1.07
CA GLY A 71 12.99 7.40 -1.51
C GLY A 71 11.63 8.11 -1.55
N LYS A 72 10.59 7.44 -2.04
CA LYS A 72 9.21 7.98 -2.01
C LYS A 72 8.72 8.23 -0.59
N LEU A 73 8.91 7.28 0.33
CA LEU A 73 8.53 7.43 1.74
C LEU A 73 9.30 8.58 2.40
N ALA A 74 10.61 8.68 2.16
CA ALA A 74 11.44 9.77 2.67
C ALA A 74 10.93 11.14 2.21
N ASN A 75 10.59 11.28 0.93
CA ASN A 75 10.01 12.50 0.39
C ASN A 75 8.63 12.83 1.00
N LEU A 76 7.77 11.82 1.21
CA LEU A 76 6.46 12.01 1.84
C LEU A 76 6.59 12.47 3.31
N TYR A 77 7.44 11.83 4.11
CA TYR A 77 7.69 12.23 5.49
C TYR A 77 8.34 13.61 5.60
N LYS A 78 9.28 13.93 4.69
CA LYS A 78 9.90 15.26 4.63
C LYS A 78 8.87 16.34 4.27
N LYS A 79 7.97 16.08 3.32
CA LYS A 79 6.85 16.99 2.98
C LYS A 79 5.86 17.15 4.14
N ALA A 80 5.69 16.12 4.95
CA ALA A 80 4.93 16.15 6.19
C ALA A 80 5.68 16.81 7.37
N GLY A 81 6.82 17.47 7.12
CA GLY A 81 7.57 18.22 8.13
C GLY A 81 8.42 17.38 9.09
N LYS A 82 8.61 16.08 8.82
CA LYS A 82 9.42 15.20 9.68
C LYS A 82 10.90 15.26 9.29
N SER A 83 11.79 15.08 10.27
CA SER A 83 13.21 14.83 10.03
C SER A 83 13.41 13.38 9.64
N VAL A 84 14.09 13.12 8.52
CA VAL A 84 14.28 11.79 7.96
C VAL A 84 15.78 11.47 7.87
N LEU A 85 16.16 10.26 8.31
CA LEU A 85 17.49 9.70 8.15
C LEU A 85 17.38 8.37 7.39
N LEU A 86 18.18 8.19 6.34
CA LEU A 86 18.23 6.97 5.55
C LEU A 86 19.48 6.14 5.89
N GLY A 87 19.28 4.85 6.16
CA GLY A 87 20.36 3.89 6.40
C GLY A 87 20.52 2.92 5.22
N ALA A 88 21.70 2.92 4.59
CA ALA A 88 22.00 2.04 3.45
C ALA A 88 22.42 0.63 3.91
N ALA A 89 21.44 -0.19 4.33
CA ALA A 89 21.70 -1.54 4.85
C ALA A 89 21.70 -2.66 3.78
N ASP A 90 21.33 -2.35 2.52
CA ASP A 90 21.44 -3.30 1.38
C ASP A 90 22.88 -3.32 0.88
N THR A 91 23.74 -4.13 1.52
CA THR A 91 25.18 -4.20 1.24
C THR A 91 25.57 -5.31 0.27
N PHE A 92 24.64 -6.18 -0.11
CA PHE A 92 24.90 -7.29 -1.04
C PHE A 92 24.89 -6.82 -2.50
N ARG A 93 23.97 -5.92 -2.85
CA ARG A 93 23.82 -5.41 -4.21
C ARG A 93 24.72 -4.19 -4.39
N ALA A 94 25.77 -4.32 -5.21
CA ALA A 94 26.82 -3.30 -5.38
C ALA A 94 26.31 -1.85 -5.54
N ALA A 95 25.29 -1.64 -6.37
CA ALA A 95 24.75 -0.30 -6.65
C ALA A 95 23.64 0.14 -5.66
N ALA A 96 23.28 -0.64 -4.65
CA ALA A 96 22.15 -0.32 -3.78
C ALA A 96 22.42 0.90 -2.90
N VAL A 97 23.65 1.04 -2.41
CA VAL A 97 24.11 2.22 -1.65
C VAL A 97 24.08 3.45 -2.56
N ASP A 98 24.68 3.38 -3.75
CA ASP A 98 24.70 4.49 -4.72
C ASP A 98 23.31 4.92 -5.14
N GLN A 99 22.39 3.96 -5.39
CA GLN A 99 21.00 4.26 -5.71
C GLN A 99 20.29 5.02 -4.59
N LEU A 100 20.59 4.69 -3.32
CA LEU A 100 19.98 5.38 -2.18
C LEU A 100 20.55 6.78 -1.98
N ILE A 101 21.83 7.01 -2.31
CA ILE A 101 22.45 8.34 -2.25
C ILE A 101 21.87 9.31 -3.28
N ILE A 102 21.43 8.81 -4.44
CA ILE A 102 20.79 9.62 -5.49
C ILE A 102 19.40 10.15 -5.06
N TRP A 103 18.70 9.43 -4.18
CA TRP A 103 17.36 9.77 -3.70
C TRP A 103 17.36 10.88 -2.64
#